data_AF-A0A938JDM3-F1
#
_entry.id   AF-A0A938JDM3-F1
#
_cell.length_a   1.000
_cell.length_b   1.000
_cell.length_c   1.000
_cell.angle_alpha   90.00
_cell.angle_beta   90.00
_cell.angle_gamma   90.00
#
_symmetry.space_group_name_H-M   'P 1'
#
loop_
_entity.id
_entity.type
_entity.pdbx_description
1 polymer ?
#
loop_
_entity_poly.entity_id
_entity_poly.type
_entity_poly.pdbx_seq_one_letter_code
_entity_poly.pdbx_strand_id
1 'polypeptide(L)'
;MERLVRILALVLALLLIGGAAVVFVRAQILKSAPSPIVGPTIDNRVFSPDAYKPRRREATLRVGLRERQRAVVLVLDADDAVVARARMEQTGRRIRAAWNGSDASGSLAPDGIYRFAIELGAGEQWIRIPDPIRLDATPPEVQSNAKAGRYITPGLGGDVGVYSFTLSSSEPTRFRLDVRQVQPNGTARLVRRETKPAWERRKQMRWAADAGNLPLDRTGEPVGPGSYIVGWRAEDRAGNLVIAPALVEPGELEPARVVGVRTVALTPSLQPVTLLSDVELVRHRPGDSFPGTVVARAQGAPGTIRLPRATAGFYAVEIAGGGWRGWAPEAVPGRAPVLVMSPLYSWQAANAADADLSGFPDVPPEPLALDRPLGEDVEPGLAGIGRVAAALAAGTDRRVGAIADARIEARGVPRGTRLVAIAGAPVWTPGLIAALERFQRRGGLVAVLDDESLLRRAERTGDAITLDAGTASALDRLDPLRTIAEADAALTRPTG
;
A
#
# COMPACT_ATOMS: atom_id res chain seq x y z
N MET A 1 17.99 93.51 51.25
CA MET A 1 17.50 92.89 50.00
C MET A 1 18.06 91.49 49.80
N GLU A 2 19.38 91.27 49.90
CA GLU A 2 20.02 90.00 49.55
C GLU A 2 19.58 88.78 50.38
N ARG A 3 19.39 88.93 51.71
CA ARG A 3 18.83 87.85 52.56
C ARG A 3 17.41 87.43 52.16
N LEU A 4 16.60 88.38 51.71
CA LEU A 4 15.19 88.13 51.35
C LEU A 4 15.09 87.36 50.03
N VAL A 5 15.96 87.68 49.06
CA VAL A 5 16.08 86.94 47.80
C VAL A 5 16.57 85.50 48.04
N ARG A 6 17.56 85.30 48.93
CA ARG A 6 18.03 83.94 49.27
C ARG A 6 16.97 83.10 49.98
N ILE A 7 16.18 83.70 50.88
CA ILE A 7 15.07 83.00 51.54
C ILE A 7 13.98 82.65 50.52
N LEU A 8 13.61 83.59 49.64
CA LEU A 8 12.59 83.34 48.62
C LEU A 8 13.03 82.27 47.61
N ALA A 9 14.30 82.30 47.19
CA ALA A 9 14.88 81.30 46.31
C ALA A 9 14.94 79.91 46.98
N LEU A 10 15.26 79.85 48.28
CA LEU A 10 15.26 78.60 49.05
C LEU A 10 13.84 78.04 49.18
N VAL A 11 12.85 78.88 49.46
CA VAL A 11 11.44 78.49 49.55
C VAL A 11 10.93 77.98 48.20
N LEU A 12 11.25 78.67 47.12
CA LEU A 12 10.90 78.25 45.76
C LEU A 12 11.57 76.92 45.40
N ALA A 13 12.85 76.75 45.72
CA ALA A 13 13.57 75.50 45.48
C ALA A 13 12.96 74.33 46.27
N LEU A 14 12.62 74.55 47.55
CA LEU A 14 11.95 73.55 48.38
C LEU A 14 10.56 73.19 47.85
N LEU A 15 9.79 74.17 47.36
CA LEU A 15 8.49 73.93 46.72
C LEU A 15 8.62 73.15 45.41
N LEU A 16 9.63 73.47 44.58
CA LEU A 16 9.90 72.75 43.34
C LEU A 16 10.35 71.31 43.60
N ILE A 17 11.24 71.09 44.58
CA ILE A 17 11.69 69.75 44.98
C ILE A 17 10.52 68.94 45.55
N GLY A 18 9.71 69.55 46.44
CA GLY A 18 8.52 68.91 47.01
C GLY A 18 7.50 68.55 45.92
N GLY A 19 7.23 69.46 44.99
CA GLY A 19 6.35 69.22 43.85
C GLY A 19 6.85 68.11 42.93
N ALA A 20 8.14 68.12 42.58
CA ALA A 20 8.77 67.09 41.76
C ALA A 20 8.73 65.71 42.45
N ALA A 21 8.97 65.65 43.77
CA ALA A 21 8.89 64.42 44.55
C ALA A 21 7.47 63.84 44.55
N VAL A 22 6.44 64.67 44.72
CA VAL A 22 5.03 64.22 44.66
C VAL A 22 4.69 63.67 43.27
N VAL A 23 5.08 64.38 42.20
CA VAL A 23 4.87 63.91 40.82
C VAL A 23 5.62 62.60 40.56
N PHE A 24 6.86 62.48 41.03
CA PHE A 24 7.66 61.28 40.90
C PHE A 24 7.07 60.09 41.64
N VAL A 25 6.67 60.27 42.91
CA VAL A 25 6.00 59.21 43.70
C VAL A 25 4.70 58.76 43.03
N ARG A 26 3.89 59.70 42.52
CA ARG A 26 2.68 59.38 41.76
C ARG A 26 3.00 58.58 40.50
N ALA A 27 4.03 58.96 39.77
CA ALA A 27 4.50 58.22 38.59
C ALA A 27 5.04 56.83 38.93
N GLN A 28 5.73 56.67 40.07
CA GLN A 28 6.24 55.36 40.54
C GLN A 28 5.11 54.44 41.00
N ILE A 29 4.07 54.97 41.67
CA ILE A 29 2.87 54.20 42.04
C ILE A 29 2.14 53.70 40.77
N LEU A 30 2.02 54.55 39.75
CA LEU A 30 1.43 54.16 38.46
C LEU A 30 2.26 53.09 37.73
N LYS A 31 3.60 53.12 37.85
CA LYS A 31 4.49 52.09 37.33
C LYS A 31 4.47 50.78 38.14
N SER A 32 4.10 50.86 39.42
CA SER A 32 4.10 49.73 40.36
C SER A 32 2.73 49.06 40.51
N ALA A 33 1.70 49.53 39.81
CA ALA A 33 0.38 48.93 39.83
C ALA A 33 0.44 47.48 39.30
N PRO A 34 -0.12 46.49 40.02
CA PRO A 34 -0.15 45.11 39.55
C PRO A 34 -0.83 44.99 38.19
N SER A 35 -0.29 44.14 37.30
CA SER A 35 -0.88 43.92 35.98
C SER A 35 -2.38 43.56 36.09
N PRO A 36 -3.26 44.16 35.26
CA PRO A 36 -4.70 43.85 35.25
C PRO A 36 -4.99 42.39 34.84
N ILE A 37 -4.01 41.74 34.23
CA ILE A 37 -4.09 40.35 33.76
C ILE A 37 -3.26 39.42 34.64
N VAL A 38 -3.69 38.16 34.75
CA VAL A 38 -3.10 37.13 35.58
C VAL A 38 -2.84 35.88 34.74
N GLY A 39 -1.58 35.43 34.72
CA GLY A 39 -1.16 34.16 34.14
C GLY A 39 -1.59 33.93 32.68
N PRO A 40 -1.27 34.82 31.73
CA PRO A 40 -1.54 34.57 30.32
C PRO A 40 -0.79 33.32 29.86
N THR A 41 -1.51 32.37 29.27
CA THR A 41 -0.94 31.18 28.62
C THR A 41 -1.49 31.04 27.22
N ILE A 42 -0.64 30.57 26.31
CA ILE A 42 -1.02 30.31 24.92
C ILE A 42 -0.85 28.82 24.64
N ASP A 43 -1.94 28.18 24.26
CA ASP A 43 -1.88 26.86 23.64
C ASP A 43 -1.55 27.00 22.16
N ASN A 44 -0.68 26.12 21.66
CA ASN A 44 -0.28 26.05 20.25
C ASN A 44 0.32 27.36 19.73
N ARG A 45 1.50 27.69 20.22
CA ARG A 45 2.29 28.85 19.74
C ARG A 45 2.67 28.76 18.26
N VAL A 46 2.59 27.58 17.65
CA VAL A 46 2.74 27.37 16.20
C VAL A 46 1.55 26.51 15.77
N PHE A 47 0.82 26.97 14.76
CA PHE A 47 -0.44 26.35 14.36
C PHE A 47 -0.69 26.59 12.85
N SER A 48 -1.50 25.71 12.27
CA SER A 48 -1.98 25.82 10.89
C SER A 48 -3.50 25.67 10.89
N PRO A 49 -4.28 26.55 10.26
CA PRO A 49 -5.74 26.45 10.21
C PRO A 49 -6.24 25.11 9.63
N ASP A 50 -5.46 24.54 8.72
CA ASP A 50 -5.73 23.26 8.05
C ASP A 50 -4.95 22.08 8.66
N ALA A 51 -4.38 22.27 9.86
CA ALA A 51 -3.63 21.22 10.53
C ALA A 51 -4.41 19.90 10.63
N TYR A 52 -3.71 18.80 10.39
CA TYR A 52 -4.28 17.45 10.45
C TYR A 52 -4.91 17.15 11.81
N LYS A 53 -4.33 17.67 12.91
CA LYS A 53 -4.87 17.52 14.25
C LYS A 53 -5.75 18.72 14.59
N PRO A 54 -7.05 18.55 14.93
CA PRO A 54 -7.95 19.66 15.23
C PRO A 54 -7.42 20.64 16.28
N ARG A 55 -6.75 20.13 17.32
CA ARG A 55 -6.11 20.94 18.38
C ARG A 55 -4.94 21.82 17.90
N ARG A 56 -4.53 21.77 16.63
CA ARG A 56 -3.46 22.58 16.03
C ARG A 56 -4.02 23.59 15.01
N ARG A 57 -5.34 23.73 14.91
CA ARG A 57 -6.03 24.62 13.97
C ARG A 57 -6.17 26.06 14.44
N GLU A 58 -5.91 26.29 15.71
CA GLU A 58 -6.03 27.61 16.32
C GLU A 58 -5.00 27.79 17.44
N ALA A 59 -4.59 29.03 17.62
CA ALA A 59 -3.92 29.49 18.84
C ALA A 59 -4.98 29.90 19.86
N THR A 60 -4.86 29.42 21.10
CA THR A 60 -5.81 29.76 22.17
C THR A 60 -5.09 30.52 23.28
N LEU A 61 -5.51 31.74 23.54
CA LEU A 61 -5.13 32.51 24.72
C LEU A 61 -6.03 32.13 25.90
N ARG A 62 -5.43 31.82 27.05
CA ARG A 62 -6.10 31.79 28.34
C ARG A 62 -5.49 32.82 29.27
N VAL A 63 -6.33 33.63 29.89
CA VAL A 63 -5.88 34.72 30.77
C VAL A 63 -6.91 34.98 31.85
N GLY A 64 -6.45 35.23 33.07
CA GLY A 64 -7.29 35.73 34.15
C GLY A 64 -7.32 37.26 34.15
N LEU A 65 -8.45 37.85 34.51
CA LEU A 65 -8.53 39.26 34.86
C LEU A 65 -8.52 39.41 36.38
N ARG A 66 -7.76 40.38 36.89
CA ARG A 66 -7.73 40.71 38.31
C ARG A 66 -9.11 41.18 38.79
N GLU A 67 -9.77 41.99 37.97
CA GLU A 67 -11.14 42.49 38.15
C GLU A 67 -12.03 42.09 36.97
N ARG A 68 -13.34 41.91 37.23
CA ARG A 68 -14.28 41.53 36.18
C ARG A 68 -14.63 42.77 35.36
N GLN A 69 -14.24 42.78 34.09
CA GLN A 69 -14.55 43.87 33.17
C GLN A 69 -14.69 43.36 31.72
N ARG A 70 -15.22 44.22 30.84
CA ARG A 70 -15.34 43.91 29.41
C ARG A 70 -13.95 43.88 28.79
N ALA A 71 -13.66 42.81 28.06
CA ALA A 71 -12.40 42.63 27.38
C ALA A 71 -12.63 42.13 25.95
N VAL A 72 -11.84 42.63 25.02
CA VAL A 72 -11.75 42.13 23.65
C VAL A 72 -10.33 41.63 23.44
N VAL A 73 -10.20 40.45 22.83
CA VAL A 73 -8.89 39.93 22.45
C VAL A 73 -8.65 40.25 20.99
N LEU A 74 -7.55 40.94 20.72
CA LEU A 74 -7.10 41.37 19.41
C LEU A 74 -5.91 40.51 18.99
N VAL A 75 -5.73 40.38 17.69
CA VAL A 75 -4.56 39.76 17.08
C VAL A 75 -3.79 40.84 16.36
N LEU A 76 -2.51 40.97 16.70
CA LEU A 76 -1.57 41.91 16.13
C LEU A 76 -0.59 41.17 15.22
N ASP A 77 -0.20 41.78 14.11
CA ASP A 77 0.91 41.32 13.26
C ASP A 77 2.29 41.71 13.84
N ALA A 78 3.34 41.55 13.03
CA ALA A 78 4.71 41.86 13.41
C ALA A 78 4.96 43.37 13.60
N ASP A 79 4.16 44.23 12.97
CA ASP A 79 4.23 45.69 13.04
C ASP A 79 3.29 46.25 14.12
N ASP A 80 2.76 45.38 14.99
CA ASP A 80 1.77 45.67 16.03
C ASP A 80 0.42 46.23 15.49
N ALA A 81 0.12 46.03 14.20
CA ALA A 81 -1.16 46.40 13.61
C ALA A 81 -2.24 45.34 13.86
N VAL A 82 -3.48 45.77 14.13
CA VAL A 82 -4.60 44.85 14.39
C VAL A 82 -5.06 44.21 13.10
N VAL A 83 -4.91 42.88 13.00
CA VAL A 83 -5.35 42.09 11.84
C VAL A 83 -6.68 41.40 12.07
N ALA A 84 -7.03 41.09 13.32
CA ALA A 84 -8.26 40.39 13.65
C ALA A 84 -8.72 40.62 15.09
N ARG A 85 -10.00 40.30 15.35
CA ARG A 85 -10.52 40.07 16.70
C ARG A 85 -10.60 38.57 16.93
N ALA A 86 -9.98 38.08 18.00
CA ALA A 86 -10.04 36.66 18.34
C ALA A 86 -11.46 36.28 18.79
N ARG A 87 -11.87 35.07 18.46
CA ARG A 87 -13.18 34.52 18.86
C ARG A 87 -13.16 34.25 20.36
N MET A 88 -14.06 34.90 21.08
CA MET A 88 -14.21 34.69 22.52
C MET A 88 -14.96 33.37 22.78
N GLU A 89 -14.30 32.42 23.44
CA GLU A 89 -14.89 31.16 23.87
C GLU A 89 -15.35 31.21 25.34
N GLN A 90 -14.70 32.05 26.15
CA GLN A 90 -15.08 32.32 27.54
C GLN A 90 -14.83 33.79 27.88
N THR A 91 -15.75 34.39 28.65
CA THR A 91 -15.68 35.79 29.09
C THR A 91 -15.82 35.89 30.61
N GLY A 92 -15.53 37.07 31.16
CA GLY A 92 -15.61 37.36 32.61
C GLY A 92 -14.24 37.40 33.26
N ARG A 93 -14.10 36.83 34.46
CA ARG A 93 -12.83 36.85 35.21
C ARG A 93 -11.77 35.91 34.62
N ARG A 94 -12.19 34.92 33.83
CA ARG A 94 -11.31 34.08 33.01
C ARG A 94 -11.73 34.25 31.56
N ILE A 95 -10.76 34.57 30.73
CA ILE A 95 -10.95 34.73 29.30
C ILE A 95 -10.29 33.56 28.60
N ARG A 96 -11.00 32.99 27.64
CA ARG A 96 -10.47 32.07 26.64
C ARG A 96 -10.84 32.63 25.28
N ALA A 97 -9.84 32.87 24.45
CA ALA A 97 -10.04 33.38 23.09
C ALA A 97 -9.20 32.56 22.12
N ALA A 98 -9.77 32.27 20.96
CA ALA A 98 -9.13 31.47 19.93
C ALA A 98 -9.01 32.26 18.63
N TRP A 99 -7.89 32.07 17.94
CA TRP A 99 -7.68 32.60 16.61
C TRP A 99 -7.24 31.48 15.67
N ASN A 100 -7.98 31.34 14.58
CA ASN A 100 -7.82 30.32 13.55
C ASN A 100 -7.02 30.81 12.35
N GLY A 101 -6.32 31.96 12.45
CA GLY A 101 -5.57 32.53 11.35
C GLY A 101 -6.38 33.42 10.39
N SER A 102 -7.69 33.59 10.60
CA SER A 102 -8.50 34.48 9.75
C SER A 102 -8.33 35.96 10.14
N ASP A 103 -8.20 36.84 9.16
CA ASP A 103 -8.19 38.29 9.34
C ASP A 103 -9.61 38.86 9.56
N ALA A 104 -9.72 40.18 9.72
CA ALA A 104 -10.99 40.88 9.91
C ALA A 104 -11.98 40.76 8.73
N SER A 105 -11.50 40.43 7.53
CA SER A 105 -12.34 40.16 6.34
C SER A 105 -12.83 38.71 6.29
N GLY A 106 -12.30 37.84 7.15
CA GLY A 106 -12.51 36.40 7.12
C GLY A 106 -11.54 35.64 6.21
N SER A 107 -10.59 36.33 5.59
CA SER A 107 -9.56 35.73 4.73
C SER A 107 -8.42 35.15 5.56
N LEU A 108 -7.65 34.20 5.01
CA LEU A 108 -6.47 33.69 5.68
C LEU A 108 -5.39 34.78 5.78
N ALA A 109 -4.96 35.09 6.99
CA ALA A 109 -3.85 36.00 7.22
C ALA A 109 -2.54 35.37 6.71
N PRO A 110 -1.55 36.17 6.25
CA PRO A 110 -0.28 35.64 5.76
C PRO A 110 0.49 34.83 6.81
N ASP A 111 1.27 33.84 6.37
CA ASP A 111 2.19 33.12 7.25
C ASP A 111 3.16 34.11 7.91
N GLY A 112 3.33 33.99 9.22
CA GLY A 112 4.06 35.01 9.97
C GLY A 112 3.94 34.92 11.48
N ILE A 113 4.54 35.90 12.14
CA ILE A 113 4.50 36.06 13.59
C ILE A 113 3.39 37.04 13.96
N TYR A 114 2.58 36.63 14.92
CA TYR A 114 1.47 37.40 15.46
C TYR A 114 1.53 37.41 16.98
N ARG A 115 0.71 38.27 17.60
CA ARG A 115 0.60 38.41 19.05
C ARG A 115 -0.85 38.64 19.45
N PHE A 116 -1.22 38.14 20.62
CA PHE A 116 -2.47 38.57 21.22
C PHE A 116 -2.28 39.92 21.93
N ALA A 117 -3.32 40.74 21.88
CA ALA A 117 -3.48 41.89 22.75
C ALA A 117 -4.85 41.86 23.40
N ILE A 118 -4.97 42.43 24.59
CA ILE A 118 -6.24 42.52 25.31
C ILE A 118 -6.58 43.99 25.46
N GLU A 119 -7.70 44.38 24.88
CA GLU A 119 -8.32 45.68 25.05
C GLU A 119 -9.30 45.60 26.23
N LEU A 120 -9.10 46.46 27.22
CA LEU A 120 -9.90 46.55 28.45
C LEU A 120 -10.67 47.87 28.48
N GLY A 121 -11.84 47.88 29.11
CA GLY A 121 -12.56 49.12 29.41
C GLY A 121 -13.08 49.89 28.18
N ALA A 122 -13.34 49.20 27.06
CA ALA A 122 -13.78 49.83 25.80
C ALA A 122 -12.75 50.82 25.18
N GLY A 123 -11.47 50.46 25.24
CA GLY A 123 -10.39 51.18 24.55
C GLY A 123 -9.46 51.97 25.47
N GLU A 124 -9.75 51.98 26.79
CA GLU A 124 -8.98 52.73 27.78
C GLU A 124 -7.58 52.15 28.01
N GLN A 125 -7.40 50.84 27.85
CA GLN A 125 -6.13 50.18 28.09
C GLN A 125 -5.90 48.99 27.14
N TRP A 126 -4.71 48.93 26.56
CA TRP A 126 -4.25 47.84 25.71
C TRP A 126 -3.07 47.13 26.36
N ILE A 127 -3.16 45.82 26.51
CA ILE A 127 -2.10 44.99 27.08
C ILE A 127 -1.67 43.97 26.04
N ARG A 128 -0.44 44.11 25.56
CA ARG A 128 0.17 43.14 24.63
C ARG A 128 0.63 41.90 25.38
N ILE A 129 0.32 40.72 24.83
CA ILE A 129 0.86 39.47 25.32
C ILE A 129 2.28 39.28 24.75
N PRO A 130 3.32 39.16 25.60
CA PRO A 130 4.70 39.09 25.12
C PRO A 130 5.05 37.81 24.36
N ASP A 131 4.31 36.73 24.58
CA ASP A 131 4.53 35.45 23.91
C ASP A 131 3.97 35.52 22.47
N PRO A 132 4.81 35.37 21.43
CA PRO A 132 4.34 35.35 20.06
C PRO A 132 3.65 34.03 19.71
N ILE A 133 2.82 34.08 18.68
CA ILE A 133 2.29 32.93 17.96
C ILE A 133 2.76 32.98 16.51
N ARG A 134 2.92 31.82 15.88
CA ARG A 134 3.27 31.69 14.46
C ARG A 134 2.12 31.02 13.73
N LEU A 135 1.59 31.71 12.73
CA LEU A 135 0.71 31.16 11.72
C LEU A 135 1.59 30.59 10.61
N ASP A 136 1.37 29.34 10.26
CA ASP A 136 2.12 28.64 9.23
C ASP A 136 1.17 27.65 8.53
N ALA A 137 0.50 28.12 7.49
CA ALA A 137 -0.48 27.38 6.71
C ALA A 137 0.14 26.65 5.51
N THR A 138 1.45 26.85 5.26
CA THR A 138 2.15 26.26 4.12
C THR A 138 2.67 24.85 4.46
N PRO A 139 2.24 23.79 3.75
CA PRO A 139 2.79 22.45 3.97
C PRO A 139 4.27 22.35 3.57
N PRO A 140 5.05 21.46 4.22
CA PRO A 140 6.45 21.26 3.88
C PRO A 140 6.61 20.66 2.48
N GLU A 141 7.57 21.16 1.69
CA GLU A 141 7.94 20.54 0.42
C GLU A 141 8.83 19.34 0.70
N VAL A 142 8.40 18.15 0.28
CA VAL A 142 9.14 16.90 0.54
C VAL A 142 9.58 16.25 -0.76
N GLN A 143 10.87 15.96 -0.86
CA GLN A 143 11.49 15.22 -1.95
C GLN A 143 11.82 13.80 -1.50
N SER A 144 11.63 12.84 -2.42
CA SER A 144 11.89 11.42 -2.21
C SER A 144 12.77 10.88 -3.33
N ASN A 145 13.79 10.08 -2.98
CA ASN A 145 14.58 9.33 -3.96
C ASN A 145 14.16 7.85 -4.09
N ALA A 146 12.94 7.53 -3.63
CA ALA A 146 12.37 6.20 -3.69
C ALA A 146 12.33 5.69 -5.15
N LYS A 147 12.71 4.41 -5.37
CA LYS A 147 12.81 3.79 -6.70
C LYS A 147 11.62 2.87 -6.95
N ALA A 148 10.97 3.02 -8.11
CA ALA A 148 9.87 2.15 -8.53
C ALA A 148 10.38 0.79 -8.99
N GLY A 149 9.45 -0.18 -9.11
CA GLY A 149 9.72 -1.45 -9.77
C GLY A 149 10.78 -2.31 -9.07
N ARG A 150 10.84 -2.24 -7.74
CA ARG A 150 11.82 -3.02 -6.95
C ARG A 150 11.19 -4.29 -6.41
N TYR A 151 11.96 -5.38 -6.47
CA TYR A 151 11.70 -6.58 -5.69
C TYR A 151 12.60 -6.61 -4.46
N ILE A 152 12.04 -7.07 -3.35
CA ILE A 152 12.81 -7.52 -2.20
C ILE A 152 12.48 -8.99 -1.91
N THR A 153 13.50 -9.76 -1.54
CA THR A 153 13.38 -11.12 -1.05
C THR A 153 13.68 -11.13 0.44
N PRO A 154 12.68 -11.41 1.27
CA PRO A 154 12.87 -11.38 2.72
C PRO A 154 13.89 -12.41 3.21
N GLY A 155 14.64 -12.05 4.24
CA GLY A 155 15.70 -12.89 4.81
C GLY A 155 17.04 -12.83 4.08
N LEU A 156 17.13 -12.17 2.91
CA LEU A 156 18.41 -11.87 2.27
C LEU A 156 19.00 -10.55 2.80
N GLY A 157 20.33 -10.50 2.90
CA GLY A 157 21.04 -9.27 3.27
C GLY A 157 21.12 -8.24 2.14
N GLY A 158 21.53 -7.02 2.47
CA GLY A 158 21.80 -5.96 1.50
C GLY A 158 20.57 -5.40 0.77
N ASP A 159 20.79 -4.84 -0.41
CA ASP A 159 19.74 -4.19 -1.23
C ASP A 159 18.65 -5.15 -1.73
N VAL A 160 18.89 -6.47 -1.62
CA VAL A 160 18.00 -7.54 -2.08
C VAL A 160 16.92 -7.85 -1.05
N GLY A 161 17.17 -7.64 0.25
CA GLY A 161 16.17 -7.85 1.31
C GLY A 161 15.74 -6.58 2.04
N VAL A 162 16.26 -5.42 1.63
CA VAL A 162 15.93 -4.12 2.24
C VAL A 162 15.56 -3.12 1.18
N TYR A 163 14.34 -2.58 1.29
CA TYR A 163 13.96 -1.39 0.55
C TYR A 163 14.34 -0.14 1.35
N SER A 164 15.21 0.70 0.79
CA SER A 164 15.63 1.94 1.43
C SER A 164 15.54 3.14 0.49
N PHE A 165 15.20 4.28 1.06
CA PHE A 165 15.12 5.56 0.37
C PHE A 165 15.35 6.68 1.38
N THR A 166 15.55 7.90 0.90
CA THR A 166 15.78 9.09 1.70
C THR A 166 14.71 10.12 1.37
N LEU A 167 14.16 10.70 2.42
CA LEU A 167 13.29 11.87 2.35
C LEU A 167 14.08 13.11 2.76
N SER A 168 13.83 14.22 2.07
CA SER A 168 14.29 15.56 2.44
C SER A 168 13.14 16.54 2.40
N SER A 169 13.12 17.48 3.35
CA SER A 169 12.06 18.49 3.49
C SER A 169 12.64 19.90 3.48
N SER A 170 11.87 20.87 3.00
CA SER A 170 12.18 22.31 3.07
C SER A 170 12.38 22.79 4.52
N GLU A 171 11.83 22.07 5.49
CA GLU A 171 11.91 22.39 6.92
C GLU A 171 12.01 21.15 7.83
N PRO A 172 12.25 21.32 9.15
CA PRO A 172 12.25 20.19 10.08
C PRO A 172 10.86 19.54 10.20
N THR A 173 10.76 18.28 9.83
CA THR A 173 9.49 17.54 9.72
C THR A 173 9.58 16.21 10.46
N ARG A 174 8.46 15.71 10.96
CA ARG A 174 8.34 14.35 11.48
C ARG A 174 7.95 13.41 10.36
N PHE A 175 8.95 12.73 9.80
CA PHE A 175 8.71 11.72 8.79
C PHE A 175 8.26 10.39 9.42
N ARG A 176 7.30 9.72 8.79
CA ARG A 176 6.82 8.38 9.16
C ARG A 176 6.73 7.52 7.90
N LEU A 177 7.26 6.30 7.98
CA LEU A 177 7.04 5.26 6.99
C LEU A 177 5.63 4.66 7.15
N ASP A 178 4.92 4.50 6.04
CA ASP A 178 3.63 3.79 5.95
C ASP A 178 3.74 2.72 4.85
N VAL A 179 3.66 1.44 5.21
CA VAL A 179 3.68 0.34 4.22
C VAL A 179 2.32 -0.33 4.18
N ARG A 180 1.73 -0.45 2.99
CA ARG A 180 0.43 -1.10 2.77
C ARG A 180 0.57 -2.29 1.83
N GLN A 181 -0.01 -3.42 2.19
CA GLN A 181 -0.12 -4.60 1.31
C GLN A 181 -1.36 -4.45 0.44
N VAL A 182 -1.22 -4.58 -0.88
CA VAL A 182 -2.36 -4.63 -1.78
C VAL A 182 -2.95 -6.03 -1.77
N GLN A 183 -4.26 -6.08 -1.57
CA GLN A 183 -5.05 -7.30 -1.49
C GLN A 183 -5.53 -7.71 -2.90
N PRO A 184 -5.91 -8.98 -3.11
CA PRO A 184 -6.44 -9.46 -4.40
C PRO A 184 -7.64 -8.67 -4.93
N ASN A 185 -8.43 -8.06 -4.04
CA ASN A 185 -9.58 -7.22 -4.40
C ASN A 185 -9.21 -5.75 -4.73
N GLY A 186 -7.92 -5.43 -4.86
CA GLY A 186 -7.42 -4.08 -5.13
C GLY A 186 -7.35 -3.16 -3.91
N THR A 187 -7.81 -3.58 -2.73
CA THR A 187 -7.73 -2.75 -1.52
C THR A 187 -6.34 -2.78 -0.88
N ALA A 188 -5.93 -1.69 -0.22
CA ALA A 188 -4.62 -1.62 0.43
C ALA A 188 -4.74 -1.67 1.97
N ARG A 189 -4.19 -2.72 2.58
CA ARG A 189 -4.17 -2.92 4.04
C ARG A 189 -2.86 -2.40 4.63
N LEU A 190 -2.94 -1.50 5.61
CA LEU A 190 -1.76 -0.95 6.29
C LEU A 190 -1.07 -2.01 7.17
N VAL A 191 0.12 -2.44 6.77
CA VAL A 191 0.90 -3.49 7.46
C VAL A 191 1.96 -2.92 8.39
N ARG A 192 2.58 -1.77 8.07
CA ARG A 192 3.62 -1.17 8.92
C ARG A 192 3.45 0.33 9.03
N ARG A 193 3.69 0.84 10.24
CA ARG A 193 3.79 2.27 10.52
C ARG A 193 4.85 2.54 11.56
N GLU A 194 5.73 3.49 11.29
CA GLU A 194 6.69 3.95 12.30
C GLU A 194 6.03 4.82 13.38
N THR A 195 6.34 4.56 14.65
CA THR A 195 5.66 5.17 15.81
C THR A 195 6.49 6.21 16.57
N LYS A 196 7.81 6.26 16.37
CA LYS A 196 8.74 7.15 17.09
C LYS A 196 9.47 8.14 16.15
N PRO A 197 8.78 9.10 15.53
CA PRO A 197 9.41 10.06 14.64
C PRO A 197 10.16 11.16 15.39
N ALA A 198 11.33 11.54 14.89
CA ALA A 198 12.08 12.73 15.32
C ALA A 198 11.87 13.89 14.32
N TRP A 199 12.22 15.11 14.76
CA TRP A 199 12.20 16.30 13.91
C TRP A 199 13.48 16.35 13.10
N GLU A 200 13.39 16.14 11.80
CA GLU A 200 14.54 16.05 10.91
C GLU A 200 14.24 16.76 9.59
N ARG A 201 15.26 17.37 8.96
CA ARG A 201 15.14 17.87 7.58
C ARG A 201 15.38 16.78 6.55
N ARG A 202 16.06 15.70 6.95
CA ARG A 202 16.43 14.59 6.07
C ARG A 202 16.43 13.30 6.87
N LYS A 203 15.75 12.26 6.38
CA LYS A 203 15.66 10.95 7.04
C LYS A 203 15.83 9.82 6.03
N GLN A 204 16.69 8.86 6.34
CA GLN A 204 16.73 7.59 5.62
C GLN A 204 15.60 6.69 6.12
N MET A 205 14.71 6.32 5.22
CA MET A 205 13.67 5.31 5.44
C MET A 205 14.21 3.94 5.07
N ARG A 206 13.91 2.97 5.92
CA ARG A 206 14.32 1.58 5.74
C ARG A 206 13.14 0.67 6.03
N TRP A 207 12.76 -0.12 5.03
CA TRP A 207 11.85 -1.23 5.15
C TRP A 207 12.64 -2.51 4.88
N ALA A 208 13.17 -3.08 5.96
CA ALA A 208 13.90 -4.34 5.93
C ALA A 208 13.00 -5.50 6.34
N ALA A 209 13.26 -6.67 5.75
CA ALA A 209 13.00 -7.95 6.35
C ALA A 209 14.10 -8.24 7.39
N ASP A 210 13.74 -8.48 8.65
CA ASP A 210 14.73 -8.84 9.67
C ASP A 210 14.98 -10.37 9.61
N ALA A 211 16.18 -10.78 10.03
CA ALA A 211 16.76 -12.12 9.80
C ALA A 211 15.76 -13.29 9.94
N GLY A 212 15.46 -13.94 8.82
CA GLY A 212 14.64 -15.15 8.74
C GLY A 212 13.13 -14.94 8.64
N ASN A 213 12.63 -13.70 8.71
CA ASN A 213 11.20 -13.41 8.64
C ASN A 213 10.90 -12.39 7.53
N LEU A 214 9.74 -12.54 6.90
CA LEU A 214 9.15 -11.51 6.04
C LEU A 214 9.15 -10.13 6.72
N PRO A 215 9.07 -8.99 5.99
CA PRO A 215 8.96 -7.68 6.65
C PRO A 215 7.87 -7.72 7.71
N LEU A 216 8.15 -7.23 8.92
CA LEU A 216 7.19 -7.38 10.00
C LEU A 216 6.02 -6.40 9.84
N ASP A 217 4.83 -6.89 10.12
CA ASP A 217 3.64 -6.07 10.24
C ASP A 217 3.64 -5.29 11.58
N ARG A 218 2.47 -4.82 12.03
CA ARG A 218 2.34 -4.07 13.30
C ARG A 218 2.43 -4.95 14.55
N THR A 219 2.14 -6.25 14.45
CA THR A 219 2.18 -7.20 15.56
C THR A 219 3.54 -7.88 15.69
N GLY A 220 4.43 -7.66 14.72
CA GLY A 220 5.70 -8.36 14.63
C GLY A 220 5.60 -9.65 13.86
N GLU A 221 4.55 -9.84 13.06
CA GLU A 221 4.36 -11.00 12.21
C GLU A 221 4.98 -10.81 10.81
N PRO A 222 5.52 -11.88 10.21
CA PRO A 222 5.99 -11.85 8.83
C PRO A 222 4.90 -11.45 7.82
N VAL A 223 5.12 -10.47 6.93
CA VAL A 223 4.20 -10.12 5.82
C VAL A 223 4.38 -10.99 4.55
N GLY A 224 3.33 -11.67 4.07
CA GLY A 224 3.42 -12.60 2.94
C GLY A 224 3.98 -12.04 1.61
N PRO A 225 4.23 -12.90 0.61
CA PRO A 225 4.52 -12.44 -0.75
C PRO A 225 3.38 -11.55 -1.30
N GLY A 226 3.72 -10.70 -2.26
CA GLY A 226 2.76 -9.82 -2.94
C GLY A 226 3.27 -8.40 -3.13
N SER A 227 2.36 -7.50 -3.48
CA SER A 227 2.68 -6.10 -3.79
C SER A 227 2.42 -5.18 -2.61
N TYR A 228 3.39 -4.30 -2.37
CA TYR A 228 3.37 -3.37 -1.24
C TYR A 228 3.58 -1.94 -1.70
N ILE A 229 2.70 -1.05 -1.26
CA ILE A 229 2.83 0.38 -1.45
C ILE A 229 3.65 0.92 -0.28
N VAL A 230 4.87 1.37 -0.58
CA VAL A 230 5.76 2.01 0.38
C VAL A 230 5.56 3.52 0.28
N GLY A 231 4.73 4.02 1.20
CA GLY A 231 4.39 5.41 1.36
C GLY A 231 5.04 6.05 2.58
N TRP A 232 4.79 7.34 2.74
CA TRP A 232 5.29 8.11 3.87
C TRP A 232 4.35 9.25 4.26
N ARG A 233 4.55 9.78 5.46
CA ARG A 233 3.89 10.98 5.96
C ARG A 233 4.91 11.95 6.51
N ALA A 234 4.69 13.23 6.34
CA ALA A 234 5.57 14.28 6.80
C ALA A 234 4.73 15.37 7.49
N GLU A 235 4.86 15.49 8.82
CA GLU A 235 4.15 16.48 9.63
C GLU A 235 5.12 17.58 10.11
N ASP A 236 4.87 18.84 9.79
CA ASP A 236 5.69 19.97 10.25
C ASP A 236 5.31 20.41 11.69
N ARG A 237 5.94 21.48 12.19
CA ARG A 237 5.69 21.95 13.57
C ARG A 237 4.31 22.58 13.78
N ALA A 238 3.75 23.18 12.73
CA ALA A 238 2.42 23.78 12.72
C ALA A 238 1.30 22.73 12.66
N GLY A 239 1.63 21.53 12.16
CA GLY A 239 0.73 20.41 11.99
C GLY A 239 0.23 20.25 10.55
N ASN A 240 0.83 20.94 9.57
CA ASN A 240 0.61 20.65 8.16
C ASN A 240 1.13 19.24 7.86
N LEU A 241 0.37 18.50 7.07
CA LEU A 241 0.65 17.09 6.80
C LEU A 241 0.69 16.86 5.30
N VAL A 242 1.82 16.31 4.84
CA VAL A 242 1.94 15.73 3.50
C VAL A 242 1.91 14.21 3.61
N ILE A 243 1.15 13.56 2.73
CA ILE A 243 1.02 12.10 2.67
C ILE A 243 1.35 11.66 1.25
N ALA A 244 2.19 10.62 1.12
CA ALA A 244 2.49 9.96 -0.14
C ALA A 244 2.19 8.45 -0.03
N PRO A 245 1.44 7.85 -0.97
CA PRO A 245 0.67 8.58 -1.99
C PRO A 245 -0.53 9.24 -1.30
N ALA A 246 -1.05 10.32 -1.89
CA ALA A 246 -2.24 11.00 -1.37
C ALA A 246 -3.49 10.12 -1.56
N LEU A 247 -3.54 9.42 -2.69
CA LEU A 247 -4.58 8.47 -3.09
C LEU A 247 -3.96 7.10 -3.31
N VAL A 248 -4.70 6.03 -3.04
CA VAL A 248 -4.23 4.65 -3.27
C VAL A 248 -5.06 4.06 -4.40
N GLU A 249 -4.69 4.39 -5.62
CA GLU A 249 -5.34 3.96 -6.86
C GLU A 249 -4.29 3.60 -7.92
N PRO A 250 -4.61 2.71 -8.89
CA PRO A 250 -3.73 2.41 -10.01
C PRO A 250 -3.29 3.68 -10.74
N GLY A 251 -1.99 3.83 -10.99
CA GLY A 251 -1.41 5.00 -11.66
C GLY A 251 -1.20 6.24 -10.77
N GLU A 252 -1.82 6.33 -9.60
CA GLU A 252 -1.80 7.50 -8.69
C GLU A 252 -0.91 7.27 -7.44
N LEU A 253 0.15 6.49 -7.60
CA LEU A 253 1.02 6.09 -6.48
C LEU A 253 2.25 7.00 -6.30
N GLU A 254 2.53 7.92 -7.21
CA GLU A 254 3.64 8.87 -7.06
C GLU A 254 3.41 9.84 -5.87
N PRO A 255 4.43 10.22 -5.07
CA PRO A 255 5.83 9.78 -5.09
C PRO A 255 6.10 8.54 -4.20
N ALA A 256 5.05 7.83 -3.77
CA ALA A 256 5.23 6.50 -3.17
C ALA A 256 5.63 5.49 -4.26
N ARG A 257 6.11 4.33 -3.81
CA ARG A 257 6.63 3.32 -4.72
C ARG A 257 6.06 1.96 -4.38
N VAL A 258 5.77 1.21 -5.44
CA VAL A 258 5.45 -0.20 -5.33
C VAL A 258 6.73 -0.99 -5.18
N VAL A 259 6.71 -1.87 -4.19
CA VAL A 259 7.77 -2.84 -3.93
C VAL A 259 7.12 -4.21 -3.90
N GLY A 260 7.55 -5.09 -4.80
CA GLY A 260 7.14 -6.49 -4.78
C GLY A 260 7.95 -7.24 -3.72
N VAL A 261 7.27 -7.93 -2.81
CA VAL A 261 7.91 -8.92 -1.94
C VAL A 261 7.81 -10.26 -2.66
N ARG A 262 8.96 -10.77 -3.11
CA ARG A 262 9.06 -12.02 -3.86
C ARG A 262 9.96 -13.02 -3.15
N THR A 263 9.48 -14.25 -3.07
CA THR A 263 10.14 -15.35 -2.38
C THR A 263 10.74 -16.31 -3.41
N VAL A 264 10.10 -17.46 -3.63
CA VAL A 264 10.35 -18.37 -4.75
C VAL A 264 9.03 -18.61 -5.47
N ALA A 265 9.04 -18.54 -6.79
CA ALA A 265 7.91 -18.92 -7.61
C ALA A 265 8.39 -19.58 -8.90
N LEU A 266 7.49 -20.30 -9.57
CA LEU A 266 7.72 -20.87 -10.89
C LEU A 266 6.69 -20.33 -11.86
N THR A 267 7.14 -20.01 -13.07
CA THR A 267 6.22 -19.83 -14.20
C THR A 267 5.73 -21.19 -14.71
N PRO A 268 4.62 -21.24 -15.45
CA PRO A 268 4.16 -22.44 -16.16
C PRO A 268 5.20 -23.07 -17.10
N SER A 269 6.12 -22.29 -17.65
CA SER A 269 7.28 -22.78 -18.42
C SER A 269 8.45 -23.27 -17.56
N LEU A 270 8.23 -23.39 -16.24
CA LEU A 270 9.18 -23.82 -15.22
C LEU A 270 10.40 -22.90 -15.10
N GLN A 271 10.24 -21.59 -15.37
CA GLN A 271 11.29 -20.61 -15.07
C GLN A 271 11.21 -20.20 -13.60
N PRO A 272 12.30 -20.35 -12.83
CA PRO A 272 12.37 -19.83 -11.48
C PRO A 272 12.27 -18.31 -11.46
N VAL A 273 11.41 -17.77 -10.59
CA VAL A 273 11.32 -16.34 -10.29
C VAL A 273 11.70 -16.14 -8.83
N THR A 274 12.96 -15.78 -8.60
CA THR A 274 13.54 -15.59 -7.27
C THR A 274 14.82 -14.75 -7.34
N LEU A 275 15.22 -14.17 -6.20
CA LEU A 275 16.53 -13.54 -6.02
C LEU A 275 17.50 -14.42 -5.22
N LEU A 276 17.09 -15.64 -4.86
CA LEU A 276 17.96 -16.61 -4.19
C LEU A 276 19.08 -17.09 -5.13
N SER A 277 20.25 -17.37 -4.56
CA SER A 277 21.38 -17.93 -5.30
C SER A 277 21.28 -19.44 -5.54
N ASP A 278 20.47 -20.14 -4.75
CA ASP A 278 20.29 -21.59 -4.80
C ASP A 278 18.85 -21.96 -4.46
N VAL A 279 18.30 -22.97 -5.15
CA VAL A 279 16.95 -23.48 -4.98
C VAL A 279 16.90 -24.99 -5.23
N GLU A 280 15.93 -25.68 -4.62
CA GLU A 280 15.57 -27.05 -4.95
C GLU A 280 14.35 -27.05 -5.87
N LEU A 281 14.37 -27.89 -6.92
CA LEU A 281 13.19 -28.26 -7.68
C LEU A 281 12.81 -29.70 -7.36
N VAL A 282 11.55 -29.92 -7.01
CA VAL A 282 11.01 -31.27 -6.75
C VAL A 282 9.83 -31.52 -7.68
N ARG A 283 9.92 -32.56 -8.52
CA ARG A 283 8.80 -32.99 -9.34
C ARG A 283 7.99 -34.03 -8.57
N HIS A 284 6.72 -33.72 -8.41
CA HIS A 284 5.74 -34.61 -7.83
C HIS A 284 4.78 -35.13 -8.91
N ARG A 285 4.37 -36.39 -8.78
CA ARG A 285 3.25 -36.97 -9.52
C ARG A 285 2.06 -37.04 -8.54
N PRO A 286 1.09 -36.12 -8.67
CA PRO A 286 -0.13 -36.14 -7.87
C PRO A 286 -0.93 -37.43 -8.10
N GLY A 287 -1.59 -37.91 -7.05
CA GLY A 287 -2.49 -39.06 -7.08
C GLY A 287 -3.74 -38.77 -6.24
N ASP A 288 -4.08 -39.68 -5.33
CA ASP A 288 -5.17 -39.46 -4.36
C ASP A 288 -4.81 -38.42 -3.28
N SER A 289 -3.52 -38.13 -3.12
CA SER A 289 -2.99 -37.09 -2.23
C SER A 289 -2.14 -36.06 -3.00
N PHE A 290 -2.06 -34.85 -2.44
CA PHE A 290 -1.18 -33.78 -2.90
C PHE A 290 -0.12 -33.49 -1.82
N PRO A 291 1.18 -33.31 -2.19
CA PRO A 291 1.70 -33.19 -3.55
C PRO A 291 1.85 -34.53 -4.31
N GLY A 292 1.70 -35.66 -3.62
CA GLY A 292 1.78 -36.99 -4.21
C GLY A 292 3.18 -37.59 -4.11
N THR A 293 3.59 -38.36 -5.13
CA THR A 293 4.87 -39.08 -5.12
C THR A 293 5.98 -38.26 -5.75
N VAL A 294 7.13 -38.14 -5.06
CA VAL A 294 8.32 -37.50 -5.63
C VAL A 294 8.93 -38.40 -6.70
N VAL A 295 9.06 -37.88 -7.92
CA VAL A 295 9.60 -38.62 -9.07
C VAL A 295 10.93 -38.06 -9.58
N ALA A 296 11.28 -36.83 -9.22
CA ALA A 296 12.58 -36.25 -9.51
C ALA A 296 12.91 -35.11 -8.54
N ARG A 297 14.21 -34.88 -8.34
CA ARG A 297 14.75 -33.74 -7.59
C ARG A 297 15.96 -33.16 -8.31
N ALA A 298 16.17 -31.87 -8.18
CA ALA A 298 17.39 -31.19 -8.58
C ALA A 298 17.65 -30.01 -7.62
N GLN A 299 18.91 -29.63 -7.42
CA GLN A 299 19.29 -28.45 -6.65
C GLN A 299 20.37 -27.68 -7.43
N GLY A 300 20.36 -26.35 -7.34
CA GLY A 300 21.34 -25.51 -7.99
C GLY A 300 20.84 -24.09 -8.24
N ALA A 301 21.68 -23.30 -8.89
CA ALA A 301 21.38 -21.91 -9.18
C ALA A 301 20.15 -21.76 -10.11
N PRO A 302 19.25 -20.79 -9.84
CA PRO A 302 18.14 -20.46 -10.73
C PRO A 302 18.58 -20.28 -12.19
N GLY A 303 17.80 -20.80 -13.14
CA GLY A 303 18.08 -20.74 -14.58
C GLY A 303 19.05 -21.81 -15.09
N THR A 304 19.89 -22.39 -14.21
CA THR A 304 20.83 -23.47 -14.57
C THR A 304 20.32 -24.85 -14.16
N ILE A 305 19.52 -24.90 -13.09
CA ILE A 305 18.89 -26.11 -12.58
C ILE A 305 17.98 -26.75 -13.64
N ARG A 306 18.11 -28.07 -13.83
CA ARG A 306 17.29 -28.85 -14.76
C ARG A 306 16.83 -30.14 -14.09
N LEU A 307 15.52 -30.37 -14.08
CA LEU A 307 14.97 -31.67 -13.73
C LEU A 307 15.23 -32.68 -14.86
N PRO A 308 15.43 -33.97 -14.53
CA PRO A 308 15.45 -35.05 -15.50
C PRO A 308 14.21 -35.01 -16.41
N ARG A 309 14.33 -35.53 -17.63
CA ARG A 309 13.21 -35.57 -18.58
C ARG A 309 12.06 -36.43 -18.02
N ALA A 310 10.85 -35.86 -17.97
CA ALA A 310 9.67 -36.57 -17.53
C ALA A 310 9.11 -37.53 -18.61
N THR A 311 8.44 -38.59 -18.15
CA THR A 311 7.59 -39.45 -18.99
C THR A 311 6.22 -38.79 -19.20
N ALA A 312 5.33 -39.43 -19.97
CA ALA A 312 3.97 -38.91 -20.14
C ALA A 312 3.25 -38.85 -18.78
N GLY A 313 2.60 -37.72 -18.50
CA GLY A 313 1.81 -37.53 -17.29
C GLY A 313 1.57 -36.06 -16.96
N PHE A 314 0.77 -35.87 -15.91
CA PHE A 314 0.64 -34.60 -15.20
C PHE A 314 1.56 -34.60 -13.97
N TYR A 315 2.26 -33.50 -13.75
CA TYR A 315 3.14 -33.33 -12.60
C TYR A 315 2.94 -31.95 -11.97
N ALA A 316 3.18 -31.86 -10.67
CA ALA A 316 3.34 -30.62 -9.94
C ALA A 316 4.82 -30.43 -9.62
N VAL A 317 5.41 -29.33 -10.08
CA VAL A 317 6.80 -28.99 -9.80
C VAL A 317 6.83 -27.97 -8.68
N GLU A 318 7.46 -28.35 -7.58
CA GLU A 318 7.77 -27.49 -6.45
C GLU A 318 9.11 -26.80 -6.70
N ILE A 319 9.19 -25.51 -6.41
CA ILE A 319 10.45 -24.81 -6.15
C ILE A 319 10.52 -24.51 -4.66
N ALA A 320 11.67 -24.77 -4.03
CA ALA A 320 11.89 -24.47 -2.62
C ALA A 320 13.24 -23.77 -2.40
N GLY A 321 13.28 -22.84 -1.45
CA GLY A 321 14.51 -22.12 -1.10
C GLY A 321 14.27 -21.02 -0.05
N GLY A 322 15.23 -20.81 0.85
CA GLY A 322 15.15 -19.73 1.84
C GLY A 322 13.95 -19.82 2.79
N GLY A 323 13.42 -21.03 3.04
CA GLY A 323 12.21 -21.26 3.84
C GLY A 323 10.89 -21.12 3.06
N TRP A 324 10.96 -20.83 1.76
CA TRP A 324 9.81 -20.62 0.89
C TRP A 324 9.61 -21.78 -0.07
N ARG A 325 8.38 -21.93 -0.54
CA ARG A 325 8.00 -22.87 -1.61
C ARG A 325 7.01 -22.25 -2.59
N GLY A 326 7.02 -22.71 -3.82
CA GLY A 326 6.06 -22.33 -4.86
C GLY A 326 5.81 -23.49 -5.84
N TRP A 327 4.73 -23.42 -6.60
CA TRP A 327 4.27 -24.53 -7.43
C TRP A 327 3.98 -24.11 -8.87
N ALA A 328 4.29 -25.01 -9.81
CA ALA A 328 3.86 -24.90 -11.20
C ALA A 328 3.47 -26.26 -11.79
N PRO A 329 2.53 -26.29 -12.74
CA PRO A 329 2.19 -27.50 -13.49
C PRO A 329 3.30 -27.88 -14.47
N GLU A 330 3.53 -29.17 -14.67
CA GLU A 330 4.28 -29.70 -15.81
C GLU A 330 3.42 -30.75 -16.53
N ALA A 331 2.90 -30.36 -17.70
CA ALA A 331 2.03 -31.21 -18.51
C ALA A 331 2.83 -31.87 -19.65
N VAL A 332 3.00 -33.19 -19.58
CA VAL A 332 3.80 -33.96 -20.55
C VAL A 332 2.92 -34.92 -21.35
N PRO A 333 2.69 -34.67 -22.65
CA PRO A 333 1.74 -35.48 -23.42
C PRO A 333 2.30 -36.87 -23.78
N GLY A 334 3.60 -36.94 -24.08
CA GLY A 334 4.24 -38.16 -24.60
C GLY A 334 3.50 -38.76 -25.80
N ARG A 335 3.45 -40.10 -25.87
CA ARG A 335 2.65 -40.87 -26.84
C ARG A 335 1.45 -41.53 -26.15
N ALA A 336 0.77 -40.76 -25.29
CA ALA A 336 -0.35 -41.26 -24.51
C ALA A 336 -1.66 -41.26 -25.34
N PRO A 337 -2.42 -42.37 -25.36
CA PRO A 337 -3.76 -42.40 -25.96
C PRO A 337 -4.78 -41.56 -25.20
N VAL A 338 -4.53 -41.25 -23.93
CA VAL A 338 -5.38 -40.38 -23.10
C VAL A 338 -4.57 -39.19 -22.63
N LEU A 339 -5.11 -37.99 -22.78
CA LEU A 339 -4.51 -36.76 -22.25
C LEU A 339 -5.47 -36.09 -21.27
N VAL A 340 -4.96 -35.65 -20.13
CA VAL A 340 -5.66 -34.70 -19.26
C VAL A 340 -5.24 -33.28 -19.60
N MET A 341 -6.20 -32.39 -19.76
CA MET A 341 -5.94 -30.98 -20.03
C MET A 341 -5.52 -30.26 -18.75
N SER A 342 -4.39 -29.57 -18.80
CA SER A 342 -3.98 -28.63 -17.74
C SER A 342 -4.60 -27.26 -18.05
N PRO A 343 -5.44 -26.71 -17.15
CA PRO A 343 -6.25 -25.52 -17.42
C PRO A 343 -5.48 -24.22 -17.18
N LEU A 344 -4.41 -23.99 -17.95
CA LEU A 344 -3.54 -22.83 -17.77
C LEU A 344 -4.30 -21.50 -17.93
N TYR A 345 -5.28 -21.43 -18.84
CA TYR A 345 -6.10 -20.22 -19.00
C TYR A 345 -6.90 -19.90 -17.75
N SER A 346 -7.46 -20.93 -17.11
CA SER A 346 -8.29 -20.74 -15.92
C SER A 346 -7.44 -20.36 -14.71
N TRP A 347 -6.26 -20.99 -14.55
CA TRP A 347 -5.32 -20.60 -13.51
C TRP A 347 -4.82 -19.18 -13.69
N GLN A 348 -4.48 -18.77 -14.92
CA GLN A 348 -4.05 -17.39 -15.14
C GLN A 348 -5.19 -16.38 -15.01
N ALA A 349 -6.43 -16.73 -15.36
CA ALA A 349 -7.56 -15.84 -15.15
C ALA A 349 -7.90 -15.58 -13.67
N ALA A 350 -7.60 -16.54 -12.79
CA ALA A 350 -7.86 -16.44 -11.36
C ALA A 350 -6.63 -15.94 -10.56
N ASN A 351 -5.46 -15.89 -11.18
CA ASN A 351 -4.21 -15.55 -10.51
C ASN A 351 -4.17 -14.04 -10.18
N ALA A 352 -4.04 -13.68 -8.90
CA ALA A 352 -3.95 -12.29 -8.46
C ALA A 352 -2.50 -11.76 -8.47
N ALA A 353 -1.62 -12.33 -9.30
CA ALA A 353 -0.25 -11.86 -9.44
C ALA A 353 -0.22 -10.43 -10.01
N ASP A 354 0.68 -9.62 -9.47
CA ASP A 354 1.09 -8.33 -10.03
C ASP A 354 2.42 -8.58 -10.76
N ALA A 355 2.32 -8.85 -12.06
CA ALA A 355 3.47 -9.19 -12.88
C ALA A 355 4.23 -7.93 -13.30
N ASP A 356 3.54 -6.80 -13.47
CA ASP A 356 4.07 -5.55 -14.00
C ASP A 356 4.60 -4.58 -12.92
N LEU A 357 4.37 -4.89 -11.64
CA LEU A 357 4.69 -4.05 -10.49
C LEU A 357 3.94 -2.72 -10.44
N SER A 358 2.74 -2.66 -11.00
CA SER A 358 1.82 -1.52 -10.86
C SER A 358 1.36 -1.32 -9.41
N GLY A 359 1.54 -2.35 -8.56
CA GLY A 359 1.07 -2.38 -7.19
C GLY A 359 -0.27 -3.05 -7.04
N PHE A 360 -0.93 -3.40 -8.14
CA PHE A 360 -2.25 -3.99 -8.17
C PHE A 360 -2.19 -5.35 -8.89
N PRO A 361 -3.01 -6.33 -8.48
CA PRO A 361 -3.12 -7.59 -9.19
C PRO A 361 -3.45 -7.38 -10.68
N ASP A 362 -2.76 -8.06 -11.59
CA ASP A 362 -3.19 -8.11 -12.99
C ASP A 362 -4.47 -8.96 -13.03
N VAL A 363 -5.60 -8.29 -13.27
CA VAL A 363 -6.93 -8.90 -13.33
C VAL A 363 -7.67 -8.44 -14.59
N PRO A 364 -8.67 -9.21 -15.05
CA PRO A 364 -9.53 -8.77 -16.15
C PRO A 364 -10.14 -7.38 -15.88
N PRO A 365 -10.33 -6.54 -16.91
CA PRO A 365 -10.30 -6.87 -18.35
C PRO A 365 -8.93 -6.74 -19.02
N GLU A 366 -7.85 -6.51 -18.27
CA GLU A 366 -6.52 -6.35 -18.87
C GLU A 366 -5.97 -7.68 -19.43
N PRO A 367 -5.13 -7.65 -20.49
CA PRO A 367 -4.48 -8.85 -21.01
C PRO A 367 -3.58 -9.52 -19.97
N LEU A 368 -3.81 -10.81 -19.71
CA LEU A 368 -3.07 -11.62 -18.75
C LEU A 368 -2.05 -12.50 -19.45
N ALA A 369 -0.77 -12.27 -19.20
CA ALA A 369 0.30 -13.11 -19.74
C ALA A 369 0.18 -14.56 -19.23
N LEU A 370 0.38 -15.54 -20.12
CA LEU A 370 0.21 -16.95 -19.81
C LEU A 370 1.37 -17.55 -19.00
N ASP A 371 2.56 -16.95 -19.10
CA ASP A 371 3.77 -17.44 -18.43
C ASP A 371 4.16 -16.62 -17.19
N ARG A 372 3.18 -16.02 -16.51
CA ARG A 372 3.39 -15.35 -15.22
C ARG A 372 3.38 -16.36 -14.07
N PRO A 373 4.11 -16.11 -12.97
CA PRO A 373 4.13 -17.00 -11.81
C PRO A 373 2.72 -17.25 -11.27
N LEU A 374 2.42 -18.50 -10.90
CA LEU A 374 1.14 -18.86 -10.31
C LEU A 374 1.13 -18.49 -8.81
N GLY A 375 0.00 -17.95 -8.34
CA GLY A 375 -0.21 -17.64 -6.92
C GLY A 375 -0.33 -18.88 -6.03
N GLU A 376 -0.33 -18.67 -4.71
CA GLU A 376 -0.40 -19.74 -3.70
C GLU A 376 -1.69 -20.58 -3.81
N ASP A 377 -2.77 -20.00 -4.35
CA ASP A 377 -4.07 -20.66 -4.54
C ASP A 377 -4.10 -21.69 -5.68
N VAL A 378 -2.96 -21.97 -6.34
CA VAL A 378 -2.88 -22.97 -7.42
C VAL A 378 -2.93 -24.42 -6.92
N GLU A 379 -2.52 -24.67 -5.66
CA GLU A 379 -2.38 -26.03 -5.11
C GLU A 379 -3.67 -26.88 -5.23
N PRO A 380 -4.88 -26.38 -4.88
CA PRO A 380 -6.11 -27.15 -5.04
C PRO A 380 -6.41 -27.53 -6.50
N GLY A 381 -6.08 -26.64 -7.45
CA GLY A 381 -6.21 -26.89 -8.88
C GLY A 381 -5.26 -27.99 -9.36
N LEU A 382 -4.00 -27.94 -8.94
CA LEU A 382 -3.02 -29.01 -9.24
C LEU A 382 -3.46 -30.36 -8.65
N ALA A 383 -3.96 -30.35 -7.42
CA ALA A 383 -4.48 -31.56 -6.77
C ALA A 383 -5.70 -32.13 -7.52
N GLY A 384 -6.63 -31.28 -7.97
CA GLY A 384 -7.80 -31.67 -8.75
C GLY A 384 -7.45 -32.37 -10.06
N ILE A 385 -6.59 -31.75 -10.87
CA ILE A 385 -6.11 -32.35 -12.13
C ILE A 385 -5.35 -33.65 -11.88
N GLY A 386 -4.56 -33.69 -10.79
CA GLY A 386 -3.89 -34.88 -10.31
C GLY A 386 -4.81 -36.08 -10.11
N ARG A 387 -5.92 -35.88 -9.37
CA ARG A 387 -6.93 -36.91 -9.12
C ARG A 387 -7.60 -37.39 -10.40
N VAL A 388 -7.91 -36.49 -11.33
CA VAL A 388 -8.49 -36.85 -12.64
C VAL A 388 -7.52 -37.71 -13.45
N ALA A 389 -6.24 -37.34 -13.50
CA ALA A 389 -5.21 -38.12 -14.17
C ALA A 389 -5.01 -39.51 -13.54
N ALA A 390 -5.04 -39.59 -12.20
CA ALA A 390 -4.95 -40.85 -11.47
C ALA A 390 -6.17 -41.75 -11.72
N ALA A 391 -7.38 -41.18 -11.69
CA ALA A 391 -8.62 -41.92 -11.93
C ALA A 391 -8.70 -42.50 -13.36
N LEU A 392 -8.26 -41.74 -14.37
CA LEU A 392 -8.20 -42.22 -15.75
C LEU A 392 -7.10 -43.27 -15.99
N ALA A 393 -6.09 -43.33 -15.12
CA ALA A 393 -5.07 -44.36 -15.14
C ALA A 393 -5.50 -45.61 -14.34
N ALA A 394 -6.38 -45.46 -13.36
CA ALA A 394 -6.79 -46.54 -12.46
C ALA A 394 -7.52 -47.66 -13.23
N GLY A 395 -7.18 -48.91 -12.91
CA GLY A 395 -7.85 -50.09 -13.46
C GLY A 395 -7.54 -50.40 -14.93
N THR A 396 -6.57 -49.71 -15.56
CA THR A 396 -6.19 -49.96 -16.96
C THR A 396 -4.67 -49.88 -17.15
N ASP A 397 -4.09 -50.70 -18.03
CA ASP A 397 -2.67 -50.59 -18.42
C ASP A 397 -2.41 -49.40 -19.40
N ARG A 398 -3.32 -48.42 -19.44
CA ARG A 398 -3.27 -47.33 -20.42
C ARG A 398 -2.33 -46.23 -19.94
N ARG A 399 -1.57 -45.67 -20.88
CA ARG A 399 -0.75 -44.48 -20.62
C ARG A 399 -1.62 -43.23 -20.62
N VAL A 400 -1.59 -42.48 -19.52
CA VAL A 400 -2.20 -41.16 -19.39
C VAL A 400 -1.11 -40.10 -19.44
N GLY A 401 -1.24 -39.15 -20.36
CA GLY A 401 -0.39 -37.97 -20.47
C GLY A 401 -1.15 -36.71 -20.05
N ALA A 402 -0.49 -35.55 -20.12
CA ALA A 402 -1.16 -34.28 -19.92
C ALA A 402 -0.71 -33.24 -20.95
N ILE A 403 -1.57 -32.25 -21.21
CA ILE A 403 -1.26 -31.16 -22.14
C ILE A 403 -1.97 -29.88 -21.69
N ALA A 404 -1.28 -28.74 -21.72
CA ALA A 404 -1.92 -27.46 -21.43
C ALA A 404 -2.89 -27.06 -22.56
N ASP A 405 -4.03 -26.48 -22.19
CA ASP A 405 -4.97 -25.82 -23.11
C ASP A 405 -4.26 -24.89 -24.11
N ALA A 406 -3.31 -24.06 -23.64
CA ALA A 406 -2.53 -23.17 -24.48
C ALA A 406 -1.70 -23.87 -25.55
N ARG A 407 -1.25 -25.10 -25.25
CA ARG A 407 -0.51 -25.95 -26.19
C ARG A 407 -1.45 -26.68 -27.14
N ILE A 408 -2.64 -27.09 -26.69
CA ILE A 408 -3.69 -27.64 -27.57
C ILE A 408 -4.08 -26.60 -28.62
N GLU A 409 -4.33 -25.35 -28.23
CA GLU A 409 -4.66 -24.29 -29.18
C GLU A 409 -3.51 -24.04 -30.17
N ALA A 410 -2.29 -23.90 -29.68
CA ALA A 410 -1.14 -23.53 -30.51
C ALA A 410 -0.67 -24.65 -31.46
N ARG A 411 -0.77 -25.92 -31.05
CA ARG A 411 -0.17 -27.06 -31.79
C ARG A 411 -1.15 -28.18 -32.11
N GLY A 412 -2.39 -28.08 -31.67
CA GLY A 412 -3.38 -29.15 -31.73
C GLY A 412 -3.12 -30.28 -30.74
N VAL A 413 -4.09 -31.18 -30.66
CA VAL A 413 -3.95 -32.44 -29.91
C VAL A 413 -2.94 -33.35 -30.66
N PRO A 414 -1.95 -33.96 -29.97
CA PRO A 414 -1.00 -34.89 -30.58
C PRO A 414 -1.65 -36.04 -31.36
N ARG A 415 -0.96 -36.53 -32.40
CA ARG A 415 -1.39 -37.73 -33.14
C ARG A 415 -1.27 -38.98 -32.26
N GLY A 416 -2.24 -39.88 -32.36
CA GLY A 416 -2.32 -41.10 -31.55
C GLY A 416 -3.04 -40.93 -30.20
N THR A 417 -3.34 -39.69 -29.79
CA THR A 417 -4.29 -39.44 -28.71
C THR A 417 -5.70 -39.80 -29.19
N ARG A 418 -6.43 -40.54 -28.37
CA ARG A 418 -7.82 -40.97 -28.59
C ARG A 418 -8.79 -40.19 -27.72
N LEU A 419 -8.39 -39.77 -26.52
CA LEU A 419 -9.23 -39.03 -25.58
C LEU A 419 -8.49 -37.81 -25.02
N VAL A 420 -9.18 -36.68 -24.93
CA VAL A 420 -8.78 -35.52 -24.13
C VAL A 420 -9.82 -35.32 -23.03
N ALA A 421 -9.40 -35.42 -21.77
CA ALA A 421 -10.23 -35.16 -20.60
C ALA A 421 -9.99 -33.74 -20.07
N ILE A 422 -11.07 -33.04 -19.77
CA ILE A 422 -11.11 -31.66 -19.31
C ILE A 422 -11.80 -31.64 -17.95
N ALA A 423 -11.17 -31.00 -16.99
CA ALA A 423 -11.74 -30.72 -15.68
C ALA A 423 -11.14 -29.42 -15.09
N GLY A 424 -11.88 -28.72 -14.23
CA GLY A 424 -11.45 -27.49 -13.55
C GLY A 424 -11.01 -26.40 -14.53
N ALA A 425 -11.62 -26.34 -15.72
CA ALA A 425 -11.19 -25.50 -16.84
C ALA A 425 -12.26 -24.49 -17.28
N PRO A 426 -12.73 -23.59 -16.41
CA PRO A 426 -13.82 -22.67 -16.74
C PRO A 426 -13.54 -21.76 -17.93
N VAL A 427 -12.28 -21.38 -18.16
CA VAL A 427 -11.89 -20.44 -19.23
C VAL A 427 -11.54 -21.16 -20.52
N TRP A 428 -12.10 -20.71 -21.65
CA TRP A 428 -11.82 -21.23 -22.98
C TRP A 428 -11.65 -20.12 -24.01
N THR A 429 -10.96 -20.43 -25.12
CA THR A 429 -10.76 -19.52 -26.25
C THR A 429 -11.36 -20.12 -27.53
N PRO A 430 -11.80 -19.29 -28.50
CA PRO A 430 -12.28 -19.80 -29.79
C PRO A 430 -11.26 -20.71 -30.50
N GLY A 431 -9.96 -20.42 -30.37
CA GLY A 431 -8.89 -21.23 -30.94
C GLY A 431 -8.76 -22.61 -30.29
N LEU A 432 -8.88 -22.69 -28.95
CA LEU A 432 -8.93 -23.96 -28.22
C LEU A 432 -10.10 -24.83 -28.69
N ILE A 433 -11.31 -24.26 -28.74
CA ILE A 433 -12.51 -25.00 -29.16
C ILE A 433 -12.38 -25.48 -30.60
N ALA A 434 -11.89 -24.64 -31.51
CA ALA A 434 -11.64 -25.07 -32.89
C ALA A 434 -10.61 -26.21 -32.98
N ALA A 435 -9.61 -26.25 -32.09
CA ALA A 435 -8.65 -27.36 -32.02
C ALA A 435 -9.30 -28.66 -31.51
N LEU A 436 -10.19 -28.58 -30.53
CA LEU A 436 -10.95 -29.72 -30.01
C LEU A 436 -11.98 -30.25 -31.03
N GLU A 437 -12.70 -29.38 -31.74
CA GLU A 437 -13.59 -29.76 -32.84
C GLU A 437 -12.84 -30.48 -33.96
N ARG A 438 -11.65 -29.97 -34.35
CA ARG A 438 -10.77 -30.67 -35.31
C ARG A 438 -10.32 -32.03 -34.80
N PHE A 439 -10.13 -32.18 -33.50
CA PHE A 439 -9.80 -33.47 -32.89
C PHE A 439 -10.98 -34.44 -32.92
N GLN A 440 -12.20 -33.99 -32.65
CA GLN A 440 -13.41 -34.84 -32.75
C GLN A 440 -13.71 -35.26 -34.19
N ARG A 441 -13.58 -34.34 -35.15
CA ARG A 441 -13.80 -34.66 -36.59
C ARG A 441 -12.88 -35.75 -37.14
N ARG A 442 -11.72 -35.97 -36.54
CA ARG A 442 -10.79 -37.06 -36.90
C ARG A 442 -10.94 -38.32 -36.04
N GLY A 443 -12.06 -38.45 -35.33
CA GLY A 443 -12.40 -39.60 -34.49
C GLY A 443 -11.86 -39.54 -33.05
N GLY A 444 -11.39 -38.38 -32.60
CA GLY A 444 -11.00 -38.16 -31.21
C GLY A 444 -12.21 -37.99 -30.28
N LEU A 445 -12.05 -38.35 -29.02
CA LEU A 445 -13.06 -38.20 -27.97
C LEU A 445 -12.68 -37.04 -27.05
N VAL A 446 -13.66 -36.23 -26.68
CA VAL A 446 -13.49 -35.20 -25.64
C VAL A 446 -14.37 -35.61 -24.47
N ALA A 447 -13.82 -35.56 -23.25
CA ALA A 447 -14.60 -35.71 -22.03
C ALA A 447 -14.51 -34.42 -21.22
N VAL A 448 -15.65 -33.90 -20.78
CA VAL A 448 -15.74 -32.78 -19.84
C VAL A 448 -16.36 -33.33 -18.57
N LEU A 449 -15.53 -33.45 -17.53
CA LEU A 449 -15.81 -34.27 -16.35
C LEU A 449 -16.41 -33.49 -15.17
N ASP A 450 -16.78 -32.23 -15.41
CA ASP A 450 -17.47 -31.36 -14.46
C ASP A 450 -18.39 -30.37 -15.20
N ASP A 451 -19.19 -29.65 -14.41
CA ASP A 451 -20.16 -28.69 -14.90
C ASP A 451 -19.61 -27.25 -14.94
N GLU A 452 -18.35 -27.03 -14.53
CA GLU A 452 -17.74 -25.70 -14.46
C GLU A 452 -16.82 -25.39 -15.64
N SER A 453 -16.39 -26.41 -16.38
CA SER A 453 -15.45 -26.25 -17.50
C SER A 453 -16.10 -25.65 -18.74
N LEU A 454 -15.31 -24.83 -19.45
CA LEU A 454 -15.66 -24.20 -20.72
C LEU A 454 -16.88 -23.26 -20.65
N LEU A 455 -17.05 -22.55 -19.53
CA LEU A 455 -18.17 -21.64 -19.27
C LEU A 455 -17.84 -20.15 -19.47
N ARG A 456 -16.56 -19.77 -19.53
CA ARG A 456 -16.11 -18.38 -19.62
C ARG A 456 -15.23 -18.20 -20.86
N ARG A 457 -15.66 -17.34 -21.77
CA ARG A 457 -14.90 -17.05 -22.98
C ARG A 457 -13.77 -16.07 -22.69
N ALA A 458 -12.63 -16.29 -23.34
CA ALA A 458 -11.51 -15.37 -23.42
C ALA A 458 -11.02 -15.26 -24.87
N GLU A 459 -10.42 -14.12 -25.20
CA GLU A 459 -9.67 -13.93 -26.43
C GLU A 459 -8.18 -14.14 -26.16
N ARG A 460 -7.48 -14.77 -27.10
CA ARG A 460 -6.03 -14.98 -27.02
C ARG A 460 -5.33 -14.09 -28.01
N THR A 461 -4.39 -13.29 -27.52
CA THR A 461 -3.50 -12.46 -28.35
C THR A 461 -2.06 -12.81 -28.01
N GLY A 462 -1.40 -13.54 -28.91
CA GLY A 462 -0.05 -14.06 -28.66
C GLY A 462 -0.01 -15.00 -27.45
N ASP A 463 0.78 -14.62 -26.45
CA ASP A 463 0.94 -15.36 -25.19
C ASP A 463 0.17 -14.73 -24.02
N ALA A 464 -0.87 -13.95 -24.32
CA ALA A 464 -1.79 -13.40 -23.32
C ALA A 464 -3.25 -13.75 -23.61
N ILE A 465 -4.08 -13.73 -22.57
CA ILE A 465 -5.53 -13.87 -22.67
C ILE A 465 -6.26 -12.65 -22.10
N THR A 466 -7.39 -12.29 -22.70
CA THR A 466 -8.29 -11.25 -22.21
C THR A 466 -9.66 -11.86 -22.00
N LEU A 467 -10.24 -11.73 -20.80
CA LEU A 467 -11.53 -12.35 -20.49
C LEU A 467 -12.69 -11.48 -20.99
N ASP A 468 -13.67 -12.13 -21.61
CA ASP A 468 -14.91 -11.47 -22.01
C ASP A 468 -15.80 -11.21 -20.79
N ALA A 469 -16.63 -10.17 -20.87
CA ALA A 469 -17.64 -9.91 -19.86
C ALA A 469 -18.77 -10.96 -19.94
N GLY A 470 -18.93 -11.74 -18.88
CA GLY A 470 -20.06 -12.67 -18.71
C GLY A 470 -19.75 -14.15 -18.92
N THR A 471 -20.80 -14.95 -18.89
CA THR A 471 -20.75 -16.41 -19.04
C THR A 471 -21.10 -16.78 -20.47
N ALA A 472 -20.30 -17.63 -21.10
CA ALA A 472 -20.53 -18.15 -22.45
C ALA A 472 -20.04 -19.60 -22.52
N SER A 473 -20.97 -20.55 -22.58
CA SER A 473 -20.64 -21.98 -22.68
C SER A 473 -20.15 -22.35 -24.08
N ALA A 474 -19.08 -23.13 -24.18
CA ALA A 474 -18.66 -23.77 -25.42
C ALA A 474 -19.10 -25.24 -25.54
N LEU A 475 -19.84 -25.76 -24.57
CA LEU A 475 -20.22 -27.18 -24.53
C LEU A 475 -21.06 -27.59 -25.74
N ASP A 476 -21.95 -26.71 -26.22
CA ASP A 476 -22.83 -26.99 -27.37
C ASP A 476 -22.07 -27.15 -28.71
N ARG A 477 -20.80 -26.77 -28.74
CA ARG A 477 -19.93 -26.90 -29.90
C ARG A 477 -19.17 -28.22 -29.95
N LEU A 478 -19.22 -28.97 -28.85
CA LEU A 478 -18.55 -30.25 -28.70
C LEU A 478 -19.61 -31.34 -28.50
N ASP A 479 -19.21 -32.58 -28.71
CA ASP A 479 -19.98 -33.75 -28.27
C ASP A 479 -19.24 -34.44 -27.10
N PRO A 480 -19.26 -33.89 -25.87
CA PRO A 480 -18.42 -34.35 -24.79
C PRO A 480 -19.05 -35.53 -24.04
N LEU A 481 -18.22 -36.51 -23.72
CA LEU A 481 -18.51 -37.47 -22.66
C LEU A 481 -18.51 -36.74 -21.31
N ARG A 482 -19.40 -37.14 -20.40
CA ARG A 482 -19.63 -36.44 -19.13
C ARG A 482 -19.07 -37.17 -17.93
N THR A 483 -18.73 -38.45 -18.06
CA THR A 483 -18.19 -39.25 -16.97
C THR A 483 -16.94 -40.04 -17.36
N ILE A 484 -16.15 -40.42 -16.36
CA ILE A 484 -15.00 -41.33 -16.56
C ILE A 484 -15.47 -42.69 -17.09
N ALA A 485 -16.61 -43.19 -16.62
CA ALA A 485 -17.18 -44.45 -17.08
C ALA A 485 -17.55 -44.43 -18.57
N GLU A 486 -18.15 -43.34 -19.06
CA GLU A 486 -18.41 -43.13 -20.49
C GLU A 486 -17.13 -43.07 -21.31
N ALA A 487 -16.12 -42.34 -20.80
CA ALA A 487 -14.80 -42.26 -21.41
C ALA A 487 -14.13 -43.63 -21.55
N ASP A 488 -14.20 -44.47 -20.51
CA ASP A 488 -13.67 -45.83 -20.51
C ASP A 488 -14.42 -46.76 -21.49
N ALA A 489 -15.74 -46.67 -21.51
CA ALA A 489 -16.57 -47.45 -22.43
C ALA A 489 -16.30 -47.07 -23.89
N ALA A 490 -16.09 -45.77 -24.18
CA ALA A 490 -15.80 -45.30 -25.52
C ALA A 490 -14.40 -45.72 -26.02
N LEU A 491 -13.42 -45.79 -25.11
CA LEU A 491 -12.05 -46.24 -25.44
C LEU A 491 -11.94 -47.74 -25.73
N THR A 492 -12.83 -48.57 -25.20
CA THR A 492 -12.83 -50.03 -25.37
C THR A 492 -13.60 -50.52 -26.59
N ARG A 493 -14.43 -49.67 -27.23
CA ARG A 493 -15.10 -50.03 -28.49
C ARG A 493 -14.06 -50.27 -29.59
N PRO A 494 -14.12 -51.39 -30.33
CA PRO A 494 -13.26 -51.62 -31.47
C PRO A 494 -13.53 -50.53 -32.52
N THR A 495 -12.47 -49.90 -33.02
CA THR A 495 -12.55 -48.96 -34.15
C THR A 495 -12.97 -49.77 -35.38
N GLY A 496 -14.22 -49.61 -35.81
CA GLY A 496 -14.76 -50.17 -37.04
C GLY A 496 -14.18 -49.52 -38.29
#